data_AF-A0A3N5YA92-F1
#
_entry.id   AF-A0A3N5YA92-F1
#
_cell.length_a   1.000
_cell.length_b   1.000
_cell.length_c   1.000
_cell.angle_alpha   90.00
_cell.angle_beta   90.00
_cell.angle_gamma   90.00
#
_symmetry.space_group_name_H-M   'P 1'
#
loop_
_entity.id
_entity.type
_entity.pdbx_description
1 polymer ?
#
loop_
_entity_poly.entity_id
_entity_poly.type
_entity_poly.pdbx_seq_one_letter_code
_entity_poly.pdbx_strand_id
1 'polypeptide(L)'
;MHDQEELIARVKGLDDLLGKYEMKRMLGDENDAGNAIAYINAGAGGTEAQDWVEMLLRMYLKWAEKNGYETQVVDLLPGEEAGVKNVT
;
A
#
# COMPACT_ATOMS: atom_id res chain seq x y z
N MET A 1 -28.10 17.17 25.80
CA MET A 1 -27.95 16.13 24.76
C MET A 1 -27.35 16.71 23.49
N HIS A 2 -27.95 17.74 22.88
CA HIS A 2 -27.43 18.40 21.67
C HIS A 2 -25.97 18.91 21.81
N ASP A 3 -25.64 19.61 22.90
CA ASP A 3 -24.29 20.12 23.13
C ASP A 3 -23.23 19.01 23.27
N GLN A 4 -23.63 17.84 23.79
CA GLN A 4 -22.74 16.70 23.94
C GLN A 4 -22.46 16.01 22.59
N GLU A 5 -23.47 15.92 21.73
CA GLU A 5 -23.30 15.41 20.35
C GLU A 5 -22.43 16.34 19.52
N GLU A 6 -22.60 17.65 19.67
CA GLU A 6 -21.76 18.65 19.00
C GLU A 6 -20.30 18.57 19.47
N LEU A 7 -20.07 18.46 20.78
CA LEU A 7 -18.73 18.25 21.34
C LEU A 7 -18.06 16.99 20.80
N ILE A 8 -18.78 15.87 20.72
CA ILE A 8 -18.26 14.61 20.16
C ILE A 8 -17.90 14.79 18.68
N ALA A 9 -18.73 15.48 17.90
CA ALA A 9 -18.45 15.74 16.49
C ALA A 9 -17.19 16.60 16.32
N ARG A 10 -17.00 17.63 17.17
CA ARG A 10 -15.80 18.48 17.15
C ARG A 10 -14.53 17.71 17.51
N VAL A 11 -14.59 16.85 18.54
CA VAL A 11 -13.43 16.01 18.92
C VAL A 11 -13.05 15.05 17.79
N LYS A 12 -14.03 14.41 17.14
CA LYS A 12 -13.77 13.58 15.95
C LYS A 12 -13.12 14.37 14.82
N GLY A 13 -13.61 15.58 14.54
CA GLY A 13 -13.01 16.44 13.52
C GLY A 13 -11.56 16.82 13.84
N LEU A 14 -11.22 17.04 15.13
CA LEU A 14 -9.86 17.29 15.56
C LEU A 14 -8.96 16.06 15.42
N ASP A 15 -9.47 14.87 15.75
CA ASP A 15 -8.76 13.60 15.60
C ASP A 15 -8.42 13.33 14.13
N ASP A 16 -9.38 13.54 13.22
CA ASP A 16 -9.17 13.42 11.78
C ASP A 16 -8.11 14.41 11.25
N LEU A 17 -8.11 15.64 11.77
CA LEU A 17 -7.12 16.66 11.40
C LEU A 17 -5.73 16.31 11.93
N LEU A 18 -5.65 15.80 13.16
CA LEU A 18 -4.40 15.36 13.77
C LEU A 18 -3.79 14.20 12.96
N GLY A 19 -4.59 13.18 12.63
CA GLY A 19 -4.12 12.05 11.82
C GLY A 19 -3.60 12.47 10.45
N LYS A 20 -4.24 13.45 9.78
CA LYS A 20 -3.73 14.02 8.52
C LYS A 20 -2.40 14.73 8.70
N TYR A 21 -2.24 15.48 9.79
CA TYR A 21 -1.00 16.18 10.08
C TYR A 21 0.15 15.23 10.40
N GLU A 22 -0.13 14.17 11.18
CA GLU A 22 0.84 13.12 11.49
C GLU A 22 1.30 12.39 10.23
N MET A 23 0.37 12.03 9.33
CA MET A 23 0.71 11.41 8.05
C MET A 23 1.61 12.33 7.20
N LYS A 24 1.26 13.62 7.11
CA LYS A 24 2.08 14.60 6.38
C LYS A 24 3.48 14.76 6.99
N ARG A 25 3.59 14.66 8.31
CA ARG A 25 4.88 14.71 9.00
C ARG A 25 5.71 13.44 8.77
N MET A 26 5.06 12.28 8.74
CA MET A 26 5.73 11.00 8.46
C MET A 26 6.24 10.90 7.03
N LEU A 27 5.54 11.55 6.08
CA LEU A 27 5.87 11.58 4.65
C LEU A 27 6.55 12.90 4.25
N GLY A 28 7.45 13.40 5.09
CA GLY A 28 8.11 14.69 4.94
C GLY A 28 9.56 14.61 4.44
N ASP A 29 10.08 13.41 4.19
CA ASP A 29 11.45 13.21 3.75
C ASP A 29 11.59 13.49 2.24
N GLU A 30 12.82 13.70 1.79
CA GLU A 30 13.14 14.19 0.43
C GLU A 30 12.54 13.34 -0.69
N ASN A 31 12.42 12.02 -0.48
CA ASN A 31 11.96 11.07 -1.50
C ASN A 31 10.47 10.73 -1.42
N ASP A 32 9.75 11.18 -0.40
CA ASP A 32 8.35 10.77 -0.17
C ASP A 32 7.38 11.31 -1.23
N ALA A 33 7.77 12.38 -1.93
CA ALA A 33 7.03 12.92 -3.07
C ALA A 33 7.29 12.15 -4.39
N GLY A 34 8.29 11.28 -4.41
CA GLY A 34 8.68 10.51 -5.59
C GLY A 34 7.79 9.29 -5.85
N ASN A 35 7.89 8.75 -7.06
CA ASN A 35 7.27 7.47 -7.37
C ASN A 35 7.99 6.34 -6.63
N ALA A 36 7.23 5.35 -6.15
CA ALA A 36 7.78 4.17 -5.53
C ALA A 36 8.10 3.10 -6.59
N ILE A 37 9.24 2.41 -6.40
CA ILE A 37 9.55 1.16 -7.10
C ILE A 37 9.42 0.03 -6.07
N ALA A 38 8.52 -0.91 -6.32
CA ALA A 38 8.32 -2.08 -5.48
C ALA A 38 9.04 -3.29 -6.08
N TYR A 39 9.63 -4.14 -5.25
CA TYR A 39 10.29 -5.35 -5.70
C TYR A 39 9.88 -6.51 -4.81
N ILE A 40 9.18 -7.49 -5.37
CA ILE A 40 8.61 -8.61 -4.62
C ILE A 40 9.29 -9.90 -5.07
N ASN A 41 9.84 -10.65 -4.12
CA ASN A 41 10.59 -11.86 -4.36
C ASN A 41 9.98 -13.02 -3.59
N ALA A 42 9.89 -14.18 -4.24
CA ALA A 42 9.55 -15.41 -3.57
C ALA A 42 10.71 -15.82 -2.65
N GLY A 43 10.43 -15.95 -1.36
CA GLY A 43 11.38 -16.43 -0.36
C GLY A 43 11.46 -17.96 -0.31
N ALA A 44 11.73 -18.51 0.87
CA ALA A 44 11.66 -19.95 1.09
C ALA A 44 10.21 -20.45 0.95
N GLY A 45 10.03 -21.65 0.38
CA GLY A 45 8.70 -22.27 0.20
C GLY A 45 8.40 -22.76 -1.22
N GLY A 46 9.29 -22.51 -2.19
CA GLY A 46 9.11 -23.02 -3.56
C GLY A 46 7.85 -22.45 -4.23
N THR A 47 7.05 -23.31 -4.84
CA THR A 47 5.84 -22.94 -5.60
C THR A 47 4.80 -22.19 -4.75
N GLU A 48 4.59 -22.57 -3.48
CA GLU A 48 3.64 -21.87 -2.59
C GLU A 48 4.05 -20.42 -2.33
N ALA A 49 5.36 -20.17 -2.16
CA ALA A 49 5.88 -18.82 -2.00
C ALA A 49 5.70 -18.00 -3.28
N GLN A 50 5.81 -18.63 -4.45
CA GLN A 50 5.61 -17.98 -5.74
C GLN A 50 4.14 -17.61 -5.97
N ASP A 51 3.20 -18.47 -5.59
CA ASP A 51 1.77 -18.16 -5.61
C ASP A 51 1.44 -17.00 -4.67
N TRP A 52 2.08 -16.94 -3.50
CA TRP A 52 1.90 -15.83 -2.57
C TRP A 52 2.41 -14.50 -3.13
N VAL A 53 3.57 -14.49 -3.81
CA VAL A 53 4.06 -13.28 -4.51
C VAL A 53 3.06 -12.81 -5.54
N GLU A 54 2.47 -13.71 -6.31
CA GLU A 54 1.43 -13.37 -7.28
C GLU A 54 0.19 -12.75 -6.59
N MET A 55 -0.20 -13.28 -5.43
CA MET A 55 -1.26 -12.69 -4.61
C MET A 55 -0.92 -11.27 -4.14
N LEU A 56 0.32 -11.05 -3.67
CA LEU A 56 0.78 -9.73 -3.24
C LEU A 56 0.83 -8.73 -4.40
N LEU A 57 1.30 -9.14 -5.58
CA LEU A 57 1.27 -8.31 -6.79
C LEU A 57 -0.16 -7.83 -7.07
N ARG A 58 -1.13 -8.76 -7.12
CA ARG A 58 -2.54 -8.40 -7.33
C ARG A 58 -3.10 -7.49 -6.23
N MET A 59 -2.68 -7.69 -4.99
CA MET A 59 -3.09 -6.84 -3.86
C MET A 59 -2.60 -5.40 -4.04
N TYR A 60 -1.31 -5.21 -4.35
CA TYR A 60 -0.74 -3.88 -4.50
C TYR A 60 -1.23 -3.15 -5.74
N LEU A 61 -1.44 -3.85 -6.87
CA LEU A 61 -2.04 -3.26 -8.06
C LEU A 61 -3.46 -2.73 -7.77
N LYS A 62 -4.29 -3.53 -7.08
CA LYS A 62 -5.65 -3.09 -6.67
C LYS A 62 -5.61 -1.94 -5.67
N TRP A 63 -4.67 -1.96 -4.72
CA TRP A 63 -4.51 -0.86 -3.77
C TRP A 63 -4.09 0.43 -4.49
N ALA A 64 -3.17 0.34 -5.45
CA ALA A 64 -2.69 1.48 -6.22
C ALA A 64 -3.81 2.09 -7.06
N GLU A 65 -4.56 1.26 -7.80
CA GLU A 65 -5.73 1.68 -8.57
C GLU A 65 -6.78 2.37 -7.69
N LYS A 66 -7.11 1.79 -6.52
CA LYS A 66 -8.07 2.36 -5.57
C LYS A 66 -7.64 3.74 -5.05
N ASN A 67 -6.34 4.00 -4.94
CA ASN A 67 -5.80 5.28 -4.50
C ASN A 67 -5.48 6.23 -5.66
N GLY A 68 -5.79 5.86 -6.91
CA GLY A 68 -5.59 6.71 -8.09
C GLY A 68 -4.14 6.80 -8.59
N TYR A 69 -3.29 5.85 -8.23
CA TYR A 69 -1.92 5.77 -8.73
C TYR A 69 -1.88 5.03 -10.08
N GLU A 70 -1.04 5.51 -10.99
CA GLU A 70 -0.64 4.75 -12.18
C GLU A 70 0.33 3.64 -11.79
N THR A 71 0.24 2.48 -12.46
CA THR A 71 1.12 1.34 -12.20
C THR A 71 1.71 0.82 -13.49
N GLN A 72 2.97 0.40 -13.42
CA GLN A 72 3.69 -0.23 -14.51
C GLN A 72 4.48 -1.41 -13.96
N VAL A 73 4.28 -2.61 -14.54
CA VAL A 73 5.15 -3.76 -14.29
C VAL A 73 6.38 -3.60 -15.18
N VAL A 74 7.55 -3.47 -14.55
CA VAL A 74 8.84 -3.24 -15.22
C VAL A 74 9.48 -4.57 -15.62
N ASP A 75 9.43 -5.55 -14.73
CA ASP A 75 9.94 -6.91 -14.97
C ASP A 75 9.08 -7.95 -14.24
N LEU A 76 8.92 -9.13 -14.82
CA LEU A 76 8.19 -10.24 -14.22
C LEU A 76 8.82 -11.58 -14.60
N LEU A 77 9.28 -12.30 -13.59
CA LEU A 77 9.79 -13.65 -13.73
C LEU A 77 8.77 -14.66 -13.19
N PRO A 78 8.09 -15.42 -14.06
CA PRO A 78 7.15 -16.45 -13.62
C PRO A 78 7.85 -17.57 -12.86
N GLY A 79 7.11 -18.25 -11.99
CA GLY A 79 7.52 -19.52 -11.42
C GLY A 79 7.63 -20.63 -12.46
N GLU A 80 8.38 -21.69 -12.15
CA GLU A 80 8.53 -22.84 -13.06
C GLU A 80 7.26 -23.68 -13.17
N GLU A 81 6.54 -23.82 -12.05
CA GLU A 81 5.27 -24.58 -11.98
C GLU A 81 4.04 -23.67 -11.85
N ALA A 82 4.08 -22.69 -10.94
CA ALA A 82 2.99 -21.74 -10.70
C ALA A 82 3.52 -20.45 -10.06
N GLY A 83 2.66 -19.42 -10.03
CA GLY A 83 2.96 -18.16 -9.36
C GLY A 83 4.07 -17.33 -10.02
N VAL A 84 4.65 -16.43 -9.23
CA VAL A 84 5.68 -15.47 -9.67
C VAL A 84 6.90 -15.58 -8.77
N LYS A 85 8.07 -15.78 -9.37
CA LYS A 85 9.34 -15.82 -8.64
C LYS A 85 9.82 -14.42 -8.27
N ASN A 86 9.63 -13.47 -9.19
CA ASN A 86 10.00 -12.08 -9.02
C ASN A 86 9.08 -11.15 -9.81
N VAL A 87 8.76 -9.99 -9.23
CA VAL A 87 8.17 -8.87 -9.97
C VAL A 87 8.73 -7.54 -9.49
N THR A 88 8.94 -6.63 -10.43
CA THR A 88 9.19 -5.19 -10.20
C THR A 88 8.06 -4.37 -10.78
#